data_AF-A0A3C0ZR16-F1
#
_entry.id   AF-A0A3C0ZR16-F1
#
_cell.length_a   1.000
_cell.length_b   1.000
_cell.length_c   1.000
_cell.angle_alpha   90.00
_cell.angle_beta   90.00
_cell.angle_gamma   90.00
#
_symmetry.space_group_name_H-M   'P 1'
#
loop_
_entity.id
_entity.type
_entity.pdbx_description
1 polymer ?
#
loop_
_entity_poly.entity_id
_entity_poly.type
_entity_poly.pdbx_seq_one_letter_code
_entity_poly.pdbx_strand_id
1 'polypeptide(L)'
;MITHSEIFPGTFVSTTEATDYLLRSLQLRREPLLKWGPLGMQQLSQAKRNNFAVRGYAGNTAPDHIDHFHGLFRFLNDLLTF
;
A
#
# COMPACT_ATOMS: atom_id res chain seq x y z
N MET A 1 -2.23 -4.98 -12.01
CA MET A 1 -3.12 -3.81 -11.83
C MET A 1 -4.38 -4.28 -11.13
N ILE A 2 -4.86 -3.57 -10.10
CA ILE A 2 -6.10 -3.91 -9.39
C ILE A 2 -7.03 -2.69 -9.46
N THR A 3 -8.25 -2.89 -9.94
CA THR A 3 -9.34 -1.91 -9.99
C THR A 3 -10.58 -2.54 -9.36
N HIS A 4 -11.41 -1.77 -8.65
CA HIS A 4 -12.68 -2.26 -8.10
C HIS A 4 -13.73 -1.14 -8.02
N SER A 5 -15.02 -1.50 -7.98
CA SER A 5 -16.12 -0.64 -7.53
C SER A 5 -17.22 -1.50 -6.90
N GLU A 6 -17.55 -1.21 -5.66
CA GLU A 6 -18.76 -1.69 -4.98
C GLU A 6 -19.10 -0.69 -3.85
N ILE A 7 -20.39 -0.51 -3.58
CA ILE A 7 -20.90 0.14 -2.36
C ILE A 7 -22.06 -0.70 -1.79
N PHE A 8 -21.87 -1.35 -0.64
CA PHE A 8 -22.81 -1.16 0.47
C PHE A 8 -22.15 -1.32 1.86
N PRO A 9 -22.23 -0.31 2.75
CA PRO A 9 -21.32 -0.14 3.87
C PRO A 9 -21.91 -0.65 5.19
N GLY A 10 -21.71 -1.94 5.51
CA GLY A 10 -22.04 -2.50 6.82
C GLY A 10 -20.91 -2.41 7.84
N THR A 11 -19.73 -2.92 7.50
CA THR A 11 -18.47 -2.85 8.29
C THR A 11 -17.30 -3.17 7.35
N PHE A 12 -16.43 -2.20 7.03
CA PHE A 12 -15.29 -2.41 6.12
C PHE A 12 -14.06 -2.94 6.85
N VAL A 13 -13.26 -3.75 6.15
CA VAL A 13 -11.90 -4.10 6.57
C VAL A 13 -10.93 -2.94 6.30
N SER A 14 -9.89 -2.83 7.12
CA SER A 14 -8.80 -1.87 6.89
C SER A 14 -8.02 -2.20 5.61
N THR A 15 -7.32 -1.21 5.06
CA THR A 15 -6.42 -1.40 3.92
C THR A 15 -5.29 -2.39 4.24
N THR A 16 -4.85 -2.45 5.50
CA THR A 16 -3.87 -3.43 5.98
C THR A 16 -4.41 -4.85 5.94
N GLU A 17 -5.62 -5.08 6.46
CA GLU A 17 -6.26 -6.41 6.44
C GLU A 17 -6.54 -6.89 5.02
N ALA A 18 -7.05 -6.01 4.15
CA ALA A 18 -7.26 -6.32 2.74
C ALA A 18 -5.95 -6.72 2.05
N THR A 19 -4.86 -6.00 2.35
CA THR A 19 -3.52 -6.30 1.85
C THR A 19 -2.99 -7.63 2.39
N ASP A 20 -3.20 -7.93 3.66
CA ASP A 20 -2.78 -9.21 4.27
C ASP A 20 -3.47 -10.39 3.63
N TYR A 21 -4.78 -10.29 3.41
CA TYR A 21 -5.54 -11.30 2.67
C TYR A 21 -4.96 -11.53 1.26
N LEU A 22 -4.66 -10.45 0.54
CA LEU A 22 -4.12 -10.53 -0.81
C LEU A 22 -2.71 -11.14 -0.84
N LEU A 23 -1.81 -10.73 0.06
CA LEU A 23 -0.47 -11.29 0.15
C LEU A 23 -0.49 -12.78 0.49
N ARG A 24 -1.32 -13.19 1.46
CA ARG A 24 -1.52 -14.60 1.81
C ARG A 24 -2.03 -15.41 0.61
N SER A 25 -3.02 -14.89 -0.11
CA SER A 25 -3.60 -15.52 -1.31
C SER A 25 -2.58 -15.70 -2.42
N LEU A 26 -1.63 -14.77 -2.54
CA LEU A 26 -0.54 -14.82 -3.51
C LEU A 26 0.69 -15.61 -3.01
N GLN A 27 0.66 -16.16 -1.80
CA GLN A 27 1.81 -16.80 -1.14
C GLN A 27 3.03 -15.87 -1.09
N LEU A 28 2.80 -14.58 -0.83
CA LEU A 28 3.83 -13.58 -0.67
C LEU A 28 4.01 -13.23 0.80
N ARG A 29 5.27 -13.28 1.25
CA ARG A 29 5.63 -12.86 2.60
C ARG A 29 5.87 -11.35 2.61
N ARG A 30 5.27 -10.68 3.60
CA ARG A 30 5.58 -9.29 3.94
C ARG A 30 6.85 -9.28 4.77
N GLU A 31 7.83 -8.51 4.33
CA GLU A 31 9.08 -8.28 5.06
C GLU A 31 8.98 -6.95 5.82
N PRO A 32 9.35 -6.92 7.12
CA PRO A 32 9.46 -5.68 7.87
C PRO A 32 10.60 -4.83 7.29
N LEU A 33 10.40 -3.51 7.25
CA LEU A 33 11.36 -2.56 6.71
C LEU A 33 11.14 -1.22 7.38
N LEU A 34 12.18 -0.43 7.65
CA LEU A 34 12.02 0.96 8.06
C LEU A 34 12.75 1.87 7.07
N LYS A 35 11.99 2.61 6.26
CA LYS A 35 12.55 3.63 5.35
C LYS A 35 11.59 4.80 5.15
N TRP A 36 12.14 5.93 4.75
CA TRP A 36 11.34 7.08 4.34
C TRP A 36 10.74 6.90 2.95
N GLY A 37 9.48 7.26 2.82
CA GLY A 37 8.72 7.38 1.59
C GLY A 37 8.55 8.83 1.16
N PRO A 38 7.73 9.07 0.12
CA PRO A 38 7.37 10.42 -0.30
C PRO A 38 6.78 11.23 0.86
N LEU A 39 7.03 12.54 0.85
CA LEU A 39 6.44 13.49 1.82
C LEU A 39 6.68 13.15 3.30
N GLY A 40 7.74 12.40 3.60
CA GLY A 40 8.08 12.03 4.98
C GLY A 40 7.26 10.86 5.53
N MET A 41 6.46 10.17 4.71
CA MET A 41 5.80 8.92 5.13
C MET A 41 6.81 7.87 5.58
N GLN A 42 6.51 7.10 6.62
CA GLN A 42 7.37 5.99 7.07
C GLN A 42 6.88 4.68 6.46
N GLN A 43 7.70 4.06 5.61
CA GLN A 43 7.42 2.71 5.14
C GLN A 43 7.90 1.70 6.19
N LEU A 44 6.97 0.88 6.67
CA LEU A 44 7.15 -0.13 7.71
C LEU A 44 7.30 -1.56 7.17
N SER A 45 6.94 -1.79 5.90
CA SER A 45 7.04 -3.12 5.29
C SER A 45 7.03 -3.10 3.77
N GLN A 46 7.42 -4.22 3.16
CA GLN A 46 7.29 -4.44 1.72
C GLN A 46 7.02 -5.90 1.38
N ALA A 47 6.41 -6.13 0.23
CA ALA A 47 6.39 -7.41 -0.47
C ALA A 47 6.54 -7.14 -1.97
N LYS A 48 7.34 -7.94 -2.68
CA LYS A 48 7.55 -7.77 -4.13
C LYS A 48 7.71 -9.13 -4.79
N ARG A 49 7.07 -9.32 -5.95
CA ARG A 49 7.32 -10.42 -6.88
C ARG A 49 7.02 -9.95 -8.30
N ASN A 50 8.02 -9.98 -9.18
CA ASN A 50 7.94 -9.48 -10.55
C ASN A 50 7.37 -8.04 -10.57
N ASN A 51 6.34 -7.79 -11.37
CA ASN A 51 5.69 -6.48 -11.54
C ASN A 51 4.61 -6.19 -10.48
N PHE A 52 4.58 -6.97 -9.39
CA PHE A 52 3.69 -6.77 -8.26
C PHE A 52 4.50 -6.34 -7.04
N ALA A 53 4.14 -5.19 -6.46
CA ALA A 53 4.75 -4.69 -5.25
C ALA A 53 3.69 -4.10 -4.31
N VAL A 54 3.90 -4.34 -3.02
CA VAL A 54 3.14 -3.76 -1.91
C VAL A 54 4.13 -3.08 -0.98
N ARG A 55 3.79 -1.87 -0.56
CA ARG A 55 4.57 -1.07 0.39
C ARG A 55 3.63 -0.64 1.51
N GLY A 56 3.90 -1.09 2.73
CA GLY A 56 3.08 -0.71 3.89
C GLY A 56 3.67 0.51 4.56
N TYR A 57 2.87 1.56 4.72
CA TYR A 57 3.25 2.80 5.38
C TYR A 57 2.55 2.94 6.73
N ALA A 58 3.18 3.62 7.67
CA ALA A 58 2.52 4.09 8.88
C ALA A 58 1.43 5.09 8.50
N GLY A 59 0.25 4.98 9.12
CA GLY A 59 -0.81 5.96 8.97
C GLY A 59 -2.08 5.57 9.71
N ASN A 60 -2.63 6.50 10.48
CA ASN A 60 -3.91 6.36 11.18
C ASN A 60 -4.70 7.68 11.25
N THR A 61 -4.23 8.73 10.58
CA THR A 61 -4.82 10.06 10.55
C THR A 61 -5.16 10.48 9.12
N ALA A 62 -6.04 11.47 8.97
CA ALA A 62 -6.38 12.03 7.66
C ALA A 62 -5.14 12.57 6.89
N PRO A 63 -4.22 13.32 7.54
CA PRO A 63 -2.97 13.74 6.91
C PRO A 63 -2.15 12.61 6.28
N ASP A 64 -2.04 11.44 6.93
CA ASP A 64 -1.27 10.31 6.39
C ASP A 64 -1.83 9.83 5.03
N HIS A 65 -3.15 9.91 4.87
CA HIS A 65 -3.83 9.56 3.62
C HIS A 65 -3.67 10.65 2.56
N ILE A 66 -3.64 11.91 2.97
CA ILE A 66 -3.36 13.05 2.08
C ILE A 66 -1.92 13.02 1.57
N ASP A 67 -0.96 12.61 2.40
CA ASP A 67 0.43 12.40 1.97
C ASP A 67 0.53 11.25 0.95
N HIS A 68 -0.25 10.18 1.14
CA HIS A 68 -0.36 9.13 0.12
C HIS A 68 -0.91 9.67 -1.21
N PHE A 69 -1.93 10.52 -1.16
CA PHE A 69 -2.52 11.15 -2.34
C PHE A 69 -1.54 12.08 -3.05
N HIS A 70 -0.86 12.97 -2.33
CA HIS A 70 0.16 13.84 -2.91
C HIS A 70 1.42 13.08 -3.36
N GLY A 71 1.69 11.92 -2.77
CA GLY A 71 2.73 10.99 -3.18
C GLY A 71 2.45 10.23 -4.47
N LEU A 72 1.22 10.29 -5.03
CA LEU A 72 0.81 9.52 -6.21
C LEU A 72 1.75 9.65 -7.40
N PHE A 73 2.22 10.85 -7.70
CA PHE A 73 3.17 11.06 -8.80
C PHE A 73 4.45 10.23 -8.60
N ARG A 74 4.98 10.18 -7.37
CA ARG A 74 6.16 9.38 -7.06
C ARG A 74 5.86 7.88 -7.16
N PHE A 75 4.72 7.43 -6.69
CA PHE A 75 4.31 6.02 -6.77
C PHE A 75 4.09 5.56 -8.22
N LEU A 76 3.52 6.40 -9.07
CA LEU A 76 3.35 6.12 -10.49
C LEU A 76 4.69 6.02 -11.22
N ASN A 77 5.63 6.93 -10.93
CA ASN A 77 6.98 6.83 -11.51
C ASN A 77 7.69 5.55 -11.08
N ASP A 78 7.59 5.19 -9.79
CA ASP A 78 8.12 3.93 -9.30
C ASP A 78 7.46 2.73 -9.99
N LEU A 79 6.16 2.79 -10.31
CA LEU A 79 5.42 1.73 -11.04
C LEU A 79 5.90 1.57 -12.49
N LEU A 80 6.23 2.67 -13.16
CA LEU A 80 6.67 2.66 -14.55
C LEU A 80 8.15 2.28 -14.73
N THR A 81 8.90 2.18 -13.63
CA THR A 81 10.35 1.92 -13.63
C THR A 81 10.71 0.54 -13.07
N PHE A 82 9.72 -0.37 -12.96
CA PHE A 82 9.92 -1.76 -12.52
C PHE A 82 10.73 -2.62 -13.48
#